data_AF-A0A8X7B8Q4-F1
#
_entry.id   AF-A0A8X7B8Q4-F1
#
_cell.length_a   1.000
_cell.length_b   1.000
_cell.length_c   1.000
_cell.angle_alpha   90.00
_cell.angle_beta   90.00
_cell.angle_gamma   90.00
#
_symmetry.space_group_name_H-M   'P 1'
#
loop_
_entity.id
_entity.type
_entity.pdbx_description
1 polymer ?
#
loop_
_entity_poly.entity_id
_entity_poly.type
_entity_poly.pdbx_seq_one_letter_code
_entity_poly.pdbx_strand_id
1 'polypeptide(L)'
;MDRAATSRTIAQPIQFNTHNSVTTRTIRSRLQWSGMSARHPLLRLPLTGSHRQLRRQWCDKQRKWTTEWNDIVFTDEYRFCLQHHGGWIPL
;
A
#
# COMPACT_ATOMS: atom_id res chain seq x y z
N MET A 1 -12.62 8.19 -2.00
CA MET A 1 -12.77 7.01 -1.12
C MET A 1 -11.45 6.74 -0.45
N ASP A 2 -11.44 6.68 0.88
CA ASP A 2 -10.25 6.34 1.66
C ASP A 2 -9.91 4.85 1.46
N ARG A 3 -8.72 4.57 0.90
CA ARG A 3 -8.24 3.21 0.66
C ARG A 3 -7.79 2.49 1.93
N ALA A 4 -7.59 3.22 3.02
CA ALA A 4 -7.21 2.68 4.32
C ALA A 4 -8.42 2.39 5.22
N ALA A 5 -9.65 2.70 4.76
CA ALA A 5 -10.85 2.50 5.54
C ALA A 5 -11.12 1.01 5.78
N THR A 6 -11.25 0.64 7.04
CA THR A 6 -11.64 -0.71 7.49
C THR A 6 -13.13 -0.75 7.78
N SER A 7 -13.73 -1.94 7.80
CA SER A 7 -15.14 -2.10 8.17
C SER A 7 -15.45 -1.51 9.56
N ARG A 8 -14.47 -1.47 10.47
CA ARG A 8 -14.62 -0.86 11.79
C ARG A 8 -14.62 0.67 11.73
N THR A 9 -13.70 1.28 10.98
CA THR A 9 -13.67 2.75 10.82
C THR A 9 -14.87 3.27 10.04
N ILE A 10 -15.44 2.46 9.14
CA ILE A 10 -16.71 2.76 8.48
C ILE A 10 -17.90 2.65 9.46
N ALA A 11 -17.86 1.72 10.42
CA ALA A 11 -18.94 1.53 11.38
C ALA A 11 -19.14 2.72 12.33
N GLN A 12 -18.04 3.32 12.78
CA GLN A 12 -18.04 4.40 13.78
C GLN A 12 -18.95 5.59 13.41
N PRO A 13 -18.81 6.23 12.24
CA PRO A 13 -19.67 7.37 11.86
C PRO A 13 -21.13 6.94 11.61
N ILE A 14 -21.36 5.73 11.10
CA ILE A 14 -22.71 5.23 10.83
C ILE A 14 -23.47 5.03 12.15
N GLN A 15 -22.82 4.44 13.14
CA GLN A 15 -23.42 4.21 14.46
C GLN A 15 -23.71 5.53 15.18
N PHE A 16 -22.81 6.52 15.07
CA PHE A 16 -23.02 7.85 15.64
C PHE A 16 -24.25 8.55 15.03
N ASN A 17 -24.39 8.51 13.69
CA ASN A 17 -25.48 9.21 13.01
C ASN A 17 -26.84 8.49 13.07
N THR A 18 -26.84 7.16 13.13
CA THR A 18 -28.09 6.36 13.05
C THR A 18 -28.57 5.87 14.42
N HIS A 19 -27.77 6.08 15.48
CA HIS A 19 -27.96 5.53 16.83
C HIS A 19 -28.16 4.00 16.91
N ASN A 20 -27.95 3.31 15.79
CA ASN A 20 -28.08 1.86 15.65
C ASN A 20 -26.68 1.23 15.58
N SER A 21 -26.47 0.17 16.36
CA SER A 21 -25.24 -0.62 16.27
C SER A 21 -25.19 -1.33 14.92
N VAL A 22 -24.19 -1.00 14.10
CA VAL A 22 -23.94 -1.69 12.83
C VAL A 22 -22.74 -2.62 13.01
N THR A 23 -22.95 -3.91 12.75
CA THR A 23 -21.87 -4.89 12.85
C THR A 23 -20.92 -4.80 11.65
N THR A 24 -19.66 -5.18 11.86
CA THR A 24 -18.65 -5.30 10.78
C THR A 24 -19.09 -6.26 9.67
N ARG A 25 -19.86 -7.30 10.01
CA ARG A 25 -20.46 -8.24 9.05
C ARG A 25 -21.41 -7.53 8.09
N THR A 26 -22.34 -6.74 8.63
CA THR A 26 -23.31 -5.98 7.82
C THR A 26 -22.60 -5.03 6.86
N ILE A 27 -21.56 -4.34 7.33
CA ILE A 27 -20.76 -3.41 6.51
C ILE A 27 -20.04 -4.17 5.40
N ARG A 28 -19.38 -5.29 5.71
CA ARG A 28 -18.70 -6.12 4.70
C ARG A 28 -19.67 -6.62 3.64
N SER A 29 -20.84 -7.14 4.03
CA SER A 29 -21.86 -7.62 3.10
C SER A 29 -22.35 -6.51 2.18
N ARG A 30 -22.59 -5.31 2.71
CA ARG A 30 -23.02 -4.14 1.92
C ARG A 30 -21.94 -3.68 0.94
N LEU A 31 -20.68 -3.62 1.39
CA LEU A 31 -19.54 -3.29 0.54
C LEU A 31 -19.41 -4.30 -0.62
N GLN A 32 -19.49 -5.60 -0.33
CA GLN A 32 -19.46 -6.65 -1.36
C GLN A 32 -20.62 -6.54 -2.35
N TRP A 33 -21.84 -6.27 -1.86
CA TRP A 33 -23.01 -6.08 -2.71
C TRP A 33 -22.85 -4.87 -3.66
N SER A 34 -22.15 -3.82 -3.21
CA SER A 34 -21.77 -2.67 -4.05
C SER A 34 -20.53 -2.91 -4.93
N GLY A 35 -19.98 -4.13 -4.99
CA GLY A 35 -18.80 -4.47 -5.79
C GLY A 35 -17.46 -4.06 -5.17
N MET A 36 -17.43 -3.68 -3.88
CA MET A 36 -16.20 -3.35 -3.16
C MET A 36 -15.63 -4.56 -2.43
N SER A 37 -14.37 -4.87 -2.71
CA SER A 37 -13.62 -5.95 -2.06
C SER A 37 -12.53 -5.37 -1.15
N ALA A 38 -12.22 -6.10 -0.07
CA ALA A 38 -11.01 -5.83 0.70
C ALA A 38 -9.76 -6.10 -0.16
N ARG A 39 -8.67 -5.37 0.11
CA ARG A 39 -7.34 -5.64 -0.45
C ARG A 39 -6.34 -5.68 0.69
N HIS A 40 -5.42 -6.63 0.64
CA HIS A 40 -4.25 -6.60 1.50
C HIS A 40 -3.27 -5.55 0.97
N PRO A 41 -2.83 -4.59 1.81
CA PRO A 41 -1.76 -3.70 1.39
C PRO A 41 -0.51 -4.53 1.14
N LEU A 42 0.20 -4.22 0.05
CA LEU A 42 1.55 -4.74 -0.14
C LEU A 42 2.40 -4.29 1.05
N LEU A 43 3.15 -5.23 1.65
CA LEU A 43 4.12 -4.89 2.69
C LEU A 43 5.17 -3.98 2.06
N ARG A 44 5.11 -2.69 2.41
CA ARG A 44 6.05 -1.68 1.94
C ARG A 44 6.70 -1.05 3.16
N LEU A 45 8.01 -0.84 3.07
CA LEU A 45 8.73 -0.06 4.07
C LEU A 45 8.05 1.32 4.18
N PRO A 46 7.62 1.74 5.38
CA PRO A 46 6.94 3.01 5.55
C PRO A 46 7.91 4.15 5.22
N LEU A 47 7.64 4.86 4.12
CA LEU A 47 8.37 6.08 3.81
C LEU A 47 7.84 7.23 4.67
N THR A 48 8.73 7.97 5.31
CA THR A 48 8.41 9.23 5.98
C THR A 48 7.95 10.27 4.94
N GLY A 49 7.33 11.36 5.42
CA GLY A 49 6.91 12.46 4.54
C GLY A 49 8.08 13.07 3.74
N SER A 50 9.22 13.27 4.40
CA SER A 50 10.44 13.79 3.78
C SER A 50 10.99 12.85 2.71
N HIS A 51 11.02 11.53 2.96
CA HIS A 51 11.45 10.56 1.95
C HIS A 51 10.59 10.63 0.68
N ARG A 52 9.27 10.77 0.82
CA ARG A 52 8.37 10.90 -0.33
C ARG A 52 8.66 12.16 -1.15
N GLN A 53 8.88 13.29 -0.47
CA GLN A 53 9.19 14.55 -1.13
C GLN A 53 10.52 14.49 -1.89
N LEU A 54 11.58 13.99 -1.27
CA LEU A 54 12.90 13.89 -1.91
C LEU A 54 12.87 12.95 -3.12
N ARG A 55 12.23 11.79 -2.99
CA ARG A 55 12.07 10.85 -4.12
C ARG A 55 11.28 11.50 -5.26
N ARG A 56 10.21 12.23 -4.95
CA ARG A 56 9.42 12.95 -5.96
C ARG A 56 10.25 14.00 -6.69
N GLN A 57 10.97 14.86 -5.94
CA GLN A 57 11.83 15.90 -6.51
C GLN A 57 12.92 15.30 -7.42
N TRP A 58 13.53 14.19 -7.01
CA TRP A 58 14.51 13.49 -7.83
C TRP A 58 13.88 12.98 -9.13
N CYS A 59 12.74 12.29 -9.07
CA CYS A 59 12.04 11.81 -10.26
C CYS A 59 11.62 12.96 -11.19
N ASP A 60 11.12 14.07 -10.64
CA ASP A 60 10.70 15.22 -11.43
C ASP A 60 11.90 15.89 -12.13
N LYS A 61 13.08 15.90 -11.50
CA LYS A 61 14.33 16.38 -12.11
C LYS A 61 14.77 15.50 -13.28
N GLN A 62 14.74 14.18 -13.09
CA GLN A 62 15.21 13.23 -14.10
C GLN A 62 14.15 12.84 -15.13
N ARG A 63 12.94 13.40 -15.05
CA ARG A 63 11.81 13.07 -15.93
C ARG A 63 12.10 13.28 -17.42
N LYS A 64 12.95 14.26 -17.76
CA LYS A 64 13.30 14.60 -19.15
C LYS A 64 14.56 13.91 -19.65
N TRP A 65 15.20 13.09 -18.82
CA TRP A 65 16.40 12.37 -19.22
C TRP A 65 16.07 11.37 -20.32
N THR A 66 16.92 11.37 -21.34
CA THR A 66 16.83 10.47 -22.49
C THR A 66 18.18 9.85 -22.75
N THR A 67 19.18 10.64 -23.15
CA THR A 67 20.54 10.17 -23.40
C THR A 67 21.36 10.01 -22.13
N GLU A 68 21.01 10.74 -21.07
CA GLU A 68 21.71 10.72 -19.78
C GLU A 68 21.60 9.36 -19.07
N TRP A 69 20.60 8.55 -19.41
CA TRP A 69 20.50 7.19 -18.89
C TRP A 69 21.63 6.28 -19.37
N ASN A 70 22.27 6.59 -20.50
CA ASN A 70 23.34 5.77 -21.06
C ASN A 70 24.63 5.82 -20.23
N ASP A 71 24.80 6.86 -19.42
CA ASP A 71 26.00 7.07 -18.61
C ASP A 71 25.86 6.53 -17.18
N ILE A 72 24.72 5.91 -16.85
CA ILE A 72 24.38 5.48 -15.50
C ILE A 72 24.38 3.95 -15.42
N VAL A 73 25.20 3.41 -14.52
CA VAL A 73 25.18 1.99 -14.15
C VAL A 73 24.53 1.85 -12.78
N PHE A 74 23.46 1.05 -12.70
CA PHE A 74 22.83 0.69 -11.45
C PHE A 74 23.44 -0.57 -10.86
N THR A 75 23.70 -0.56 -9.56
CA THR A 75 24.08 -1.74 -8.78
C THR A 75 23.18 -1.83 -7.56
N ASP A 76 22.88 -3.05 -7.13
CA ASP A 76 22.14 -3.33 -5.91
C ASP A 76 22.71 -4.60 -5.28
N GLU A 77 22.52 -4.76 -3.98
CA GLU A 77 22.93 -5.94 -3.24
C GLU A 77 21.73 -6.86 -3.02
N TYR A 78 21.82 -8.08 -3.55
CA TYR A 78 20.82 -9.11 -3.26
C TYR A 78 21.37 -10.15 -2.29
N ARG A 79 20.59 -10.46 -1.26
CA ARG A 79 20.91 -11.54 -0.32
C ARG A 79 20.32 -12.84 -0.83
N PHE A 80 21.17 -13.82 -1.08
CA PHE A 80 20.76 -15.18 -1.44
C PHE A 80 21.09 -16.15 -0.32
N CYS A 81 20.22 -17.15 -0.12
CA CYS A 81 20.42 -18.18 0.89
C CYS A 81 21.23 -19.34 0.29
N LEU A 82 22.33 -19.71 0.94
CA LEU A 82 23.21 -20.84 0.54
C LEU A 82 22.67 -22.22 0.95
N GLN A 83 21.69 -22.25 1.88
CA GLN A 83 20.98 -23.47 2.27
C GLN A 83 19.48 -23.18 2.33
N HIS A 84 18.71 -23.98 1.59
CA HIS A 84 17.26 -23.93 1.58
C HIS A 84 16.69 -24.89 2.63
N HIS A 85 16.42 -24.39 3.83
CA HIS A 85 15.57 -25.11 4.79
C HIS A 85 14.10 -24.78 4.51
N GLY A 86 13.58 -25.24 3.36
CA GLY A 86 12.14 -25.47 3.13
C GLY A 86 11.15 -24.41 3.60
N GLY A 87 11.51 -23.13 3.61
CA GLY A 87 10.73 -22.08 4.25
C GLY A 87 10.36 -20.99 3.26
N TRP A 88 9.07 -20.87 2.97
CA TRP A 88 8.47 -19.86 2.10
C TRP A 88 8.97 -18.45 2.42
N ILE A 89 9.52 -17.76 1.41
CA ILE A 89 9.81 -16.31 1.46
C ILE A 89 8.71 -15.61 0.65
N PRO A 90 7.84 -14.78 1.27
CA PRO A 90 6.88 -13.99 0.52
C PRO A 90 7.60 -12.78 -0.11
N LEU A 91 7.45 -12.62 -1.43
CA LEU A 91 7.64 -11.33 -2.11
C LEU A 91 6.37 -10.48 -1.96
#